data_AF-A0A9X0YWG3-F1
#
_entry.id   AF-A0A9X0YWG3-F1
#
_cell.length_a   1.000
_cell.length_b   1.000
_cell.length_c   1.000
_cell.angle_alpha   90.00
_cell.angle_beta   90.00
_cell.angle_gamma   90.00
#
_symmetry.space_group_name_H-M   'P 1'
#
loop_
_entity.id
_entity.type
_entity.pdbx_description
1 polymer ?
#
loop_
_entity_poly.entity_id
_entity_poly.type
_entity_poly.pdbx_seq_one_letter_code
_entity_poly.pdbx_strand_id
1 'polypeptide(L)'
;MSDISDIVKDENFFKERLFYYLEDSIVEKVLNELIKEGFSSKYFMYDCEITDSVEYAVSLKEKCEFCDEVLNESENHVISESYRLNSHFLSLIREQRKENLNKFLDPTYIQNLERLKSKTRKLIPFIGAGVSVPFNLPDWGDLLLKLNKGLNPTDQEMYEYLIKEGDYFRALSVLKTYSVSYSSDVEIKRDIKQILKSEYNKNTSIEHNVNDILKLESQFFVTTDYDNILSEYRGKYRDDFVTPLVLKDLEDVQDLFSNDTQQVIHLHGNIDIPSSMIVSEEDYEKLYNDSKIESILNAIMANSSLLFIGFSFKDKYFKDLYKMIHNNIKREHFIIVANLHPIESKDLLGQNLIPINLKIGNKDEYTLAIKTILEELY
;
A
#
# COMPACT_ATOMS: atom_id res chain seq x y z
N MET A 1 -9.70 12.56 -11.56
CA MET A 1 -9.49 11.64 -12.69
C MET A 1 -8.32 10.74 -12.34
N SER A 2 -8.55 9.80 -11.42
CA SER A 2 -7.61 8.71 -11.18
C SER A 2 -7.46 7.90 -12.47
N ASP A 3 -6.21 7.60 -12.79
CA ASP A 3 -5.63 7.30 -14.09
C ASP A 3 -6.34 6.24 -14.95
N ILE A 4 -6.86 6.66 -16.11
CA ILE A 4 -7.07 5.75 -17.25
C ILE A 4 -5.76 5.04 -17.62
N SER A 5 -4.60 5.62 -17.31
CA SER A 5 -3.30 5.00 -17.55
C SER A 5 -3.04 3.71 -16.77
N ASP A 6 -3.79 3.47 -15.69
CA ASP A 6 -3.66 2.29 -14.83
C ASP A 6 -4.36 1.05 -15.41
N ILE A 7 -5.37 1.26 -16.25
CA ILE A 7 -6.12 0.17 -16.89
C ILE A 7 -5.33 -0.45 -18.06
N VAL A 8 -4.26 0.21 -18.53
CA VAL A 8 -3.72 0.01 -19.88
C VAL A 8 -2.20 -0.19 -19.92
N LYS A 9 -1.68 -0.86 -18.89
CA LYS A 9 -0.35 -1.47 -19.02
C LYS A 9 -0.31 -2.56 -20.09
N ASP A 10 -1.42 -3.28 -20.19
CA ASP A 10 -1.70 -4.17 -21.30
C ASP A 10 -2.24 -3.30 -22.42
N GLU A 11 -1.72 -3.43 -23.63
CA GLU A 11 -2.31 -2.74 -24.78
C GLU A 11 -3.84 -2.95 -24.81
N ASN A 12 -4.33 -4.10 -24.31
CA ASN A 12 -5.73 -4.51 -24.22
C ASN A 12 -6.27 -4.63 -22.78
N PHE A 13 -7.50 -4.22 -22.51
CA PHE A 13 -8.17 -4.37 -21.22
C PHE A 13 -9.68 -4.60 -21.35
N PHE A 14 -10.29 -5.28 -20.38
CA PHE A 14 -11.75 -5.45 -20.31
C PHE A 14 -12.41 -4.29 -19.57
N LYS A 15 -13.64 -3.93 -19.96
CA LYS A 15 -14.36 -2.82 -19.31
C LYS A 15 -14.62 -3.05 -17.82
N GLU A 16 -14.70 -4.30 -17.40
CA GLU A 16 -14.91 -4.72 -16.02
C GLU A 16 -13.77 -4.22 -15.12
N ARG A 17 -12.56 -4.03 -15.66
CA ARG A 17 -11.44 -3.42 -14.92
C ARG A 17 -11.73 -1.95 -14.55
N LEU A 18 -12.60 -1.25 -15.27
CA LEU A 18 -12.92 0.16 -14.98
C LEU A 18 -13.90 0.30 -13.81
N PHE A 19 -14.72 -0.71 -13.51
CA PHE A 19 -15.67 -0.67 -12.39
C PHE A 19 -14.98 -0.57 -11.03
N TYR A 20 -13.70 -0.95 -10.94
CA TYR A 20 -12.90 -0.73 -9.73
C TYR A 20 -12.60 0.75 -9.45
N TYR A 21 -12.69 1.61 -10.48
CA TYR A 21 -12.26 3.00 -10.42
C TYR A 21 -13.39 4.00 -10.69
N LEU A 22 -14.43 3.58 -11.39
CA LEU A 22 -15.52 4.42 -11.87
C LEU A 22 -16.86 3.72 -11.60
N GLU A 23 -17.89 4.51 -11.30
CA GLU A 23 -19.26 3.99 -11.25
C GLU A 23 -19.70 3.46 -12.62
N ASP A 24 -20.50 2.39 -12.63
CA ASP A 24 -21.01 1.73 -13.84
C ASP A 24 -21.63 2.71 -14.84
N SER A 25 -22.36 3.72 -14.34
CA SER A 25 -23.03 4.73 -15.16
C SER A 25 -22.07 5.67 -15.93
N ILE A 26 -20.81 5.71 -15.52
CA ILE A 26 -19.75 6.57 -16.06
C ILE A 26 -18.84 5.79 -17.01
N VAL A 27 -18.57 4.51 -16.73
CA VAL A 27 -17.64 3.68 -17.51
C VAL A 27 -17.95 3.71 -19.00
N GLU A 28 -19.20 3.44 -19.39
CA GLU A 28 -19.62 3.47 -20.79
C GLU A 28 -19.41 4.84 -21.45
N LYS A 29 -19.67 5.94 -20.71
CA LYS A 29 -19.47 7.29 -21.24
C LYS A 29 -18.00 7.57 -21.50
N VAL A 30 -17.12 7.17 -20.57
CA VAL A 30 -15.67 7.36 -20.70
C VAL A 30 -15.11 6.56 -21.86
N LEU A 31 -15.48 5.28 -21.98
CA LEU A 31 -15.03 4.42 -23.07
C LEU A 31 -15.45 4.94 -24.45
N ASN A 32 -16.72 5.36 -24.57
CA ASN A 32 -17.22 5.93 -25.81
C ASN A 32 -16.49 7.22 -26.20
N GLU A 33 -16.18 8.09 -25.23
CA GLU A 33 -15.42 9.31 -25.50
C GLU A 33 -13.96 9.00 -25.88
N LEU A 34 -13.31 8.04 -25.22
CA LEU A 34 -11.96 7.60 -25.59
C LEU A 34 -11.89 7.03 -27.00
N ILE A 35 -12.89 6.27 -27.43
CA ILE A 35 -12.97 5.75 -28.81
C ILE A 35 -13.23 6.88 -29.80
N LYS A 36 -14.15 7.79 -29.46
CA LYS A 36 -14.51 8.94 -30.32
C LYS A 36 -13.33 9.88 -30.57
N GLU A 37 -12.54 10.16 -29.53
CA GLU A 37 -11.32 10.96 -29.64
C GLU A 37 -10.13 10.16 -30.21
N GLY A 38 -10.36 8.88 -30.56
CA GLY A 38 -9.39 8.00 -31.20
C GLY A 38 -8.32 7.45 -30.28
N PHE A 39 -8.39 7.69 -28.96
CA PHE A 39 -7.43 7.22 -27.96
C PHE A 39 -7.55 5.72 -27.67
N SER A 40 -8.72 5.12 -27.92
CA SER A 40 -8.97 3.69 -27.75
C SER A 40 -9.67 3.08 -28.96
N SER A 41 -9.60 1.76 -29.08
CA SER A 41 -10.33 0.97 -30.06
C SER A 41 -10.97 -0.22 -29.36
N LYS A 42 -12.22 -0.53 -29.72
CA LYS A 42 -12.95 -1.68 -29.19
C LYS A 42 -12.70 -2.93 -30.03
N TYR A 43 -12.49 -4.04 -29.35
CA TYR A 43 -12.32 -5.39 -29.87
C TYR A 43 -13.23 -6.35 -29.09
N PHE A 44 -13.39 -7.55 -29.61
CA PHE A 44 -14.11 -8.65 -28.97
C PHE A 44 -13.12 -9.79 -28.77
N MET A 45 -12.81 -10.11 -27.52
CA MET A 45 -12.12 -11.34 -27.20
C MET A 45 -13.14 -12.47 -27.25
N TYR A 46 -12.83 -13.55 -27.96
CA TYR A 46 -13.68 -14.73 -28.01
C TYR A 46 -12.88 -15.97 -27.61
N ASP A 47 -13.50 -16.81 -26.79
CA ASP A 47 -13.06 -18.16 -26.46
C ASP A 47 -13.88 -19.16 -27.30
N CYS A 48 -13.20 -19.93 -28.15
CA CYS A 48 -13.80 -20.95 -28.99
C CYS A 48 -13.90 -22.26 -28.22
N GLU A 49 -15.10 -22.61 -27.76
CA GLU A 49 -15.35 -23.81 -26.95
C GLU A 49 -15.08 -25.12 -27.70
N ILE A 50 -15.06 -25.09 -29.04
CA ILE A 50 -14.71 -26.25 -29.88
C ILE A 50 -13.23 -26.61 -29.75
N THR A 51 -12.36 -25.60 -29.65
CA THR A 51 -10.91 -25.77 -29.69
C THR A 51 -10.20 -25.39 -28.39
N ASP A 52 -10.92 -24.81 -27.43
CA ASP A 52 -10.38 -24.28 -26.17
C ASP A 52 -9.27 -23.24 -26.44
N SER A 53 -9.56 -22.32 -27.36
CA SER A 53 -8.61 -21.31 -27.87
C SER A 53 -9.20 -19.91 -27.82
N VAL A 54 -8.39 -18.94 -27.41
CA VAL A 54 -8.79 -17.54 -27.29
C VAL A 54 -8.15 -16.68 -28.38
N GLU A 55 -8.94 -15.80 -29.00
CA GLU A 55 -8.46 -14.83 -30.00
C GLU A 55 -9.31 -13.53 -29.98
N TYR A 56 -8.89 -12.50 -30.73
CA TYR A 56 -9.56 -11.20 -30.81
C TYR A 56 -10.12 -10.91 -32.20
N ALA A 57 -11.31 -10.31 -32.25
CA ALA A 57 -11.96 -9.83 -33.46
C ALA A 57 -12.30 -8.33 -33.36
N VAL A 58 -12.35 -7.64 -34.49
CA VAL A 58 -12.77 -6.22 -34.53
C VAL A 58 -14.30 -6.11 -34.60
N SER A 59 -14.94 -7.14 -35.15
CA SER A 59 -16.37 -7.23 -35.34
C SER A 59 -16.91 -8.62 -34.98
N LEU A 60 -18.05 -8.63 -34.31
CA LEU A 60 -18.82 -9.84 -34.02
C LEU A 60 -19.32 -10.60 -35.27
N LYS A 61 -19.20 -10.01 -36.46
CA LYS A 61 -19.55 -10.64 -37.75
C LYS A 61 -18.38 -11.34 -38.42
N GLU A 62 -17.19 -11.28 -37.83
CA GLU A 62 -16.03 -12.03 -38.30
C GLU A 62 -16.21 -13.52 -38.03
N LYS A 63 -15.46 -14.33 -38.77
CA LYS A 63 -15.39 -15.76 -38.54
C LYS A 63 -14.36 -16.05 -37.47
N CYS A 64 -14.65 -17.02 -36.61
CA CYS A 64 -13.69 -17.60 -35.70
C CYS A 64 -12.51 -18.20 -36.48
N GLU A 65 -11.28 -17.87 -36.08
CA GLU A 65 -10.06 -18.41 -36.72
C GLU A 65 -9.88 -19.92 -36.51
N PHE A 66 -10.60 -20.50 -35.56
CA PHE A 66 -10.45 -21.91 -35.16
C PHE A 66 -11.54 -22.83 -35.71
N CYS A 67 -12.81 -22.39 -35.70
CA CYS A 67 -13.94 -23.22 -36.10
C CYS A 67 -14.66 -22.73 -37.38
N ASP A 68 -14.23 -21.59 -37.96
CA ASP A 68 -14.80 -20.98 -39.18
C ASP A 68 -16.27 -20.52 -39.07
N GLU A 69 -16.91 -20.66 -37.91
CA GLU A 69 -18.25 -20.16 -37.62
C GLU A 69 -18.25 -18.64 -37.37
N VAL A 70 -19.36 -17.95 -37.66
CA VAL A 70 -19.50 -16.51 -37.41
C VAL A 70 -19.72 -16.29 -35.91
N LEU A 71 -18.94 -15.37 -35.32
CA LEU A 71 -18.85 -15.20 -33.86
C LEU A 71 -20.20 -14.96 -33.18
N ASN A 72 -21.08 -14.12 -33.73
CA ASN A 72 -22.40 -13.85 -33.15
C ASN A 72 -23.55 -14.74 -33.63
N GLU A 73 -23.27 -15.71 -34.50
CA GLU A 73 -24.28 -16.64 -35.02
C GLU A 73 -24.14 -18.05 -34.40
N SER A 74 -23.14 -18.25 -33.55
CA SER A 74 -22.82 -19.53 -32.93
C SER A 74 -22.81 -19.43 -31.40
N GLU A 75 -23.35 -20.45 -30.73
CA GLU A 75 -23.29 -20.59 -29.27
C GLU A 75 -21.94 -21.12 -28.77
N ASN A 76 -21.04 -21.54 -29.68
CA ASN A 76 -19.73 -22.12 -29.34
C ASN A 76 -18.66 -21.08 -28.96
N HIS A 77 -19.05 -19.82 -28.77
CA HIS A 77 -18.12 -18.73 -28.47
C HIS A 77 -18.53 -17.97 -27.22
N VAL A 78 -17.65 -17.93 -26.22
CA VAL A 78 -17.79 -17.02 -25.09
C VAL A 78 -17.09 -15.71 -25.43
N ILE A 79 -17.85 -14.62 -25.57
CA ILE A 79 -17.35 -13.35 -26.08
C ILE A 79 -17.35 -12.28 -24.98
N SER A 80 -16.24 -11.57 -24.86
CA SER A 80 -16.05 -10.45 -23.93
C SER A 80 -15.55 -9.20 -24.65
N GLU A 81 -16.01 -8.03 -24.20
CA GLU A 81 -15.57 -6.75 -24.77
C GLU A 81 -14.19 -6.37 -24.26
N SER A 82 -13.25 -6.16 -25.19
CA SER A 82 -11.89 -5.73 -24.88
C SER A 82 -11.58 -4.41 -25.58
N TYR A 83 -10.74 -3.59 -24.97
CA TYR A 83 -10.42 -2.25 -25.41
C TYR A 83 -8.92 -2.11 -25.50
N ARG A 84 -8.42 -1.58 -26.61
CA ARG A 84 -7.00 -1.32 -26.82
C ARG A 84 -6.73 0.18 -26.78
N LEU A 85 -5.76 0.68 -26.00
CA LEU A 85 -5.32 2.06 -26.21
C LEU A 85 -4.38 2.15 -27.41
N ASN A 86 -4.46 3.28 -28.11
CA ASN A 86 -3.56 3.54 -29.21
C ASN A 86 -2.14 3.90 -28.69
N SER A 87 -1.14 3.74 -29.55
CA SER A 87 0.27 4.01 -29.23
C SER A 87 0.55 5.49 -28.90
N HIS A 88 -0.21 6.41 -29.50
CA HIS A 88 -0.06 7.85 -29.26
C HIS A 88 -0.47 8.23 -27.82
N PHE A 89 -1.60 7.73 -27.35
CA PHE A 89 -2.10 7.98 -26.00
C PHE A 89 -1.21 7.31 -24.96
N LEU A 90 -0.73 6.09 -25.23
CA LEU A 90 0.32 5.45 -24.42
C LEU A 90 1.60 6.31 -24.35
N SER A 91 1.98 6.98 -25.44
CA SER A 91 3.14 7.88 -25.44
C SER A 91 2.92 9.12 -24.58
N LEU A 92 1.71 9.72 -24.61
CA LEU A 92 1.34 10.85 -23.76
C LEU A 92 1.37 10.47 -22.27
N ILE A 93 0.85 9.30 -21.93
CA ILE A 93 0.91 8.75 -20.57
C ILE A 93 2.37 8.62 -20.10
N ARG A 94 3.24 8.03 -20.93
CA ARG A 94 4.67 7.87 -20.60
C ARG A 94 5.38 9.20 -20.42
N GLU A 95 5.06 10.19 -21.25
CA GLU A 95 5.59 11.54 -21.11
C GLU A 95 5.15 12.18 -19.79
N GLN A 96 3.87 12.12 -19.45
CA GLN A 96 3.35 12.62 -18.18
C GLN A 96 3.98 11.94 -16.97
N ARG A 97 4.16 10.61 -17.00
CA ARG A 97 4.85 9.87 -15.92
C ARG A 97 6.29 10.34 -15.76
N LYS A 98 7.00 10.55 -16.86
CA LYS A 98 8.37 11.07 -16.83
C LYS A 98 8.43 12.50 -16.28
N GLU A 99 7.47 13.35 -16.62
CA GLU A 99 7.35 14.70 -16.05
C GLU A 99 7.10 14.66 -14.54
N ASN A 100 6.16 13.82 -14.09
CA ASN A 100 5.88 13.62 -12.67
C ASN A 100 7.12 13.10 -11.94
N LEU A 101 7.83 12.13 -12.51
CA LEU A 101 9.06 11.59 -11.93
C LEU A 101 10.14 12.66 -11.80
N ASN A 102 10.35 13.47 -12.84
CA ASN A 102 11.31 14.58 -12.79
C ASN A 102 10.90 15.68 -11.80
N LYS A 103 9.58 15.90 -11.62
CA LYS A 103 9.04 16.85 -10.65
C LYS A 103 9.29 16.39 -9.22
N PHE A 104 8.96 15.13 -8.92
CA PHE A 104 8.87 14.63 -7.55
C PHE A 104 10.09 13.87 -7.08
N LEU A 105 10.83 13.14 -7.92
CA LEU A 105 12.04 12.45 -7.47
C LEU A 105 13.19 13.45 -7.35
N ASP A 106 13.89 13.45 -6.22
CA ASP A 106 15.17 14.14 -6.13
C ASP A 106 16.19 13.47 -7.07
N PRO A 107 16.75 14.18 -8.09
CA PRO A 107 17.64 13.58 -9.07
C PRO A 107 18.88 12.90 -8.48
N THR A 108 19.29 13.30 -7.28
CA THR A 108 20.41 12.67 -6.57
C THR A 108 20.13 11.23 -6.15
N TYR A 109 18.85 10.81 -6.12
CA TYR A 109 18.39 9.48 -5.70
C TYR A 109 17.94 8.61 -6.87
N ILE A 110 18.18 9.02 -8.13
CA ILE A 110 17.80 8.22 -9.31
C ILE A 110 18.42 6.81 -9.29
N GLN A 111 19.67 6.68 -8.84
CA GLN A 111 20.34 5.38 -8.71
C GLN A 111 19.68 4.49 -7.63
N ASN A 112 19.11 5.09 -6.59
CA ASN A 112 18.39 4.34 -5.57
C ASN A 112 17.06 3.82 -6.12
N LEU A 113 16.37 4.60 -6.95
CA LEU A 113 15.17 4.15 -7.65
C LEU A 113 15.49 3.00 -8.61
N GLU A 114 16.55 3.10 -9.41
CA GLU A 114 16.97 2.01 -10.31
C GLU A 114 17.34 0.72 -9.53
N ARG A 115 17.96 0.86 -8.35
CA ARG A 115 18.18 -0.27 -7.44
C ARG A 115 16.86 -0.87 -6.97
N LEU A 116 15.89 -0.06 -6.57
CA LEU A 116 14.55 -0.52 -6.16
C LEU A 116 13.84 -1.27 -7.30
N LYS A 117 13.85 -0.73 -8.52
CA LYS A 117 13.27 -1.36 -9.72
C LYS A 117 13.87 -2.74 -10.00
N SER A 118 15.14 -2.95 -9.69
CA SER A 118 15.79 -4.26 -9.83
C SER A 118 15.31 -5.33 -8.82
N LYS A 119 14.52 -4.94 -7.80
CA LYS A 119 14.06 -5.82 -6.70
C LYS A 119 12.57 -6.16 -6.75
N THR A 120 11.80 -5.67 -7.72
CA THR A 120 10.33 -5.78 -7.76
C THR A 120 9.80 -7.20 -7.51
N ARG A 121 10.43 -8.23 -8.11
CA ARG A 121 10.05 -9.65 -7.91
C ARG A 121 10.18 -10.19 -6.49
N LYS A 122 10.99 -9.56 -5.64
CA LYS A 122 11.22 -9.97 -4.24
C LYS A 122 11.15 -8.75 -3.33
N LEU A 123 10.09 -7.96 -3.51
CA LEU A 123 9.82 -6.75 -2.77
C LEU A 123 8.59 -6.96 -1.89
N ILE A 124 8.71 -6.73 -0.59
CA ILE A 124 7.60 -6.76 0.37
C ILE A 124 7.34 -5.31 0.81
N PRO A 125 6.18 -4.74 0.49
CA PRO A 125 5.80 -3.43 1.01
C PRO A 125 5.54 -3.54 2.51
N PHE A 126 6.18 -2.64 3.23
CA PHE A 126 6.02 -2.45 4.66
C PHE A 126 5.32 -1.10 4.85
N ILE A 127 4.10 -1.12 5.39
CA ILE A 127 3.17 0.01 5.36
C ILE A 127 3.00 0.59 6.76
N GLY A 128 3.00 1.91 6.85
CA GLY A 128 2.66 2.65 8.06
C GLY A 128 1.57 3.70 7.83
N ALA A 129 1.17 4.33 8.93
CA ALA A 129 -0.06 5.12 9.04
C ALA A 129 -0.24 6.23 8.00
N GLY A 130 0.83 6.72 7.38
CA GLY A 130 0.75 7.70 6.29
C GLY A 130 -0.11 7.24 5.10
N VAL A 131 -0.27 5.92 4.88
CA VAL A 131 -1.17 5.39 3.84
C VAL A 131 -2.65 5.50 4.23
N SER A 132 -2.94 5.51 5.54
CA SER A 132 -4.29 5.60 6.10
C SER A 132 -4.77 7.05 6.31
N VAL A 133 -3.87 8.04 6.31
CA VAL A 133 -4.21 9.48 6.48
C VAL A 133 -5.29 10.00 5.52
N PRO A 134 -5.29 9.69 4.20
CA PRO A 134 -6.35 10.11 3.28
C PRO A 134 -7.76 9.63 3.67
N PHE A 135 -7.87 8.62 4.53
CA PHE A 135 -9.12 8.10 5.07
C PHE A 135 -9.53 8.76 6.40
N ASN A 136 -8.93 9.91 6.71
CA ASN A 136 -9.13 10.67 7.94
C ASN A 136 -8.72 9.88 9.21
N LEU A 137 -7.82 8.91 9.08
CA LEU A 137 -7.21 8.23 10.22
C LEU A 137 -5.96 8.98 10.70
N PRO A 138 -5.76 9.10 12.01
CA PRO A 138 -4.58 9.75 12.57
C PRO A 138 -3.33 8.89 12.34
N ASP A 139 -2.17 9.53 12.20
CA ASP A 139 -0.91 8.83 12.39
C ASP A 139 -0.69 8.48 13.88
N TRP A 140 0.41 7.79 14.19
CA TRP A 140 0.64 7.34 15.57
C TRP A 140 0.83 8.51 16.54
N GLY A 141 1.49 9.60 16.12
CA GLY A 141 1.64 10.79 16.96
C GLY A 141 0.30 11.48 17.22
N ASP A 142 -0.50 11.68 16.17
CA ASP A 142 -1.85 12.25 16.26
C ASP A 142 -2.78 11.38 17.12
N LEU A 143 -2.65 10.05 17.03
CA LEU A 143 -3.42 9.10 17.84
C LEU A 143 -3.03 9.21 19.32
N LEU A 144 -1.74 9.30 19.62
CA LEU A 144 -1.24 9.50 20.99
C LEU A 144 -1.72 10.85 21.57
N LEU A 145 -1.74 11.93 20.80
CA LEU A 145 -2.27 13.22 21.27
C LEU A 145 -3.75 13.15 21.67
N LYS A 146 -4.52 12.24 21.05
CA LYS A 146 -5.93 11.99 21.41
C LYS A 146 -6.06 11.12 22.66
N LEU A 147 -5.00 10.43 23.07
CA LEU A 147 -4.93 9.65 24.31
C LEU A 147 -4.36 10.49 25.47
N ASN A 148 -5.06 11.55 25.87
CA ASN A 148 -4.57 12.52 26.88
C ASN A 148 -5.42 12.59 28.16
N LYS A 149 -6.30 11.61 28.40
CA LYS A 149 -7.16 11.56 29.58
C LYS A 149 -6.38 11.19 30.84
N GLY A 150 -6.80 11.74 31.98
CA GLY A 150 -6.35 11.31 33.31
C GLY A 150 -4.95 11.77 33.73
N LEU A 151 -4.28 12.62 32.95
CA LEU A 151 -3.02 13.28 33.31
C LEU A 151 -3.29 14.60 34.04
N ASN A 152 -2.39 14.99 34.96
CA ASN A 152 -2.35 16.35 35.48
C ASN A 152 -1.66 17.30 34.47
N PRO A 153 -1.76 18.64 34.65
CA PRO A 153 -1.21 19.58 33.67
C PRO A 153 0.29 19.42 33.39
N THR A 154 1.10 19.14 34.41
CA THR A 154 2.56 19.00 34.25
C THR A 154 2.92 17.73 33.49
N ASP A 155 2.25 16.62 33.78
CA ASP A 155 2.47 15.35 33.07
C ASP A 155 1.94 15.41 31.63
N GLN A 156 0.84 16.15 31.40
CA GLN A 156 0.32 16.39 30.07
C GLN A 156 1.30 17.21 29.21
N GLU A 157 1.89 18.27 29.75
CA GLU A 157 2.93 19.05 29.05
C GLU A 157 4.14 18.17 28.68
N MET A 158 4.59 17.30 29.59
CA MET A 158 5.67 16.35 29.32
C MET A 158 5.28 15.34 28.23
N TYR A 159 4.06 14.80 28.30
CA TYR A 159 3.53 13.83 27.33
C TYR A 159 3.48 14.42 25.91
N GLU A 160 2.88 15.59 25.76
CA GLU A 160 2.76 16.29 24.47
C GLU A 160 4.14 16.69 23.90
N TYR A 161 5.07 17.09 24.77
CA TYR A 161 6.46 17.35 24.37
C TYR A 161 7.15 16.10 23.82
N LEU A 162 7.04 14.96 24.50
CA LEU A 162 7.64 13.70 24.04
C LEU A 162 7.07 13.25 22.70
N ILE A 163 5.76 13.40 22.48
CA ILE A 163 5.13 13.09 21.19
C ILE A 163 5.69 14.00 20.09
N LYS A 164 5.81 15.30 20.36
CA LYS A 164 6.35 16.27 19.39
C LYS A 164 7.79 15.97 18.99
N GLU A 165 8.59 15.41 19.90
CA GLU A 165 9.96 14.95 19.65
C GLU A 165 10.01 13.53 19.00
N GLY A 166 8.86 12.88 18.80
CA GLY A 166 8.77 11.53 18.25
C GLY A 166 9.19 10.42 19.23
N ASP A 167 9.33 10.71 20.53
CA ASP A 167 9.72 9.76 21.58
C ASP A 167 8.48 9.05 22.15
N TYR A 168 7.78 8.32 21.28
CA TYR A 168 6.50 7.69 21.59
C TYR A 168 6.58 6.63 22.68
N PHE A 169 7.69 5.91 22.78
CA PHE A 169 7.90 4.93 23.85
C PHE A 169 7.82 5.60 25.22
N ARG A 170 8.58 6.67 25.43
CA ARG A 170 8.54 7.41 26.69
C ARG A 170 7.20 8.11 26.91
N ALA A 171 6.55 8.59 25.85
CA ALA A 171 5.21 9.15 25.95
C ALA A 171 4.21 8.11 26.49
N LEU A 172 4.25 6.88 25.99
CA LEU A 172 3.44 5.77 26.49
C LEU A 172 3.79 5.40 27.94
N SER A 173 5.07 5.38 28.32
CA SER A 173 5.47 5.13 29.71
C SER A 173 4.93 6.22 30.64
N VAL A 174 4.95 7.51 30.24
CA VAL A 174 4.33 8.62 30.97
C VAL A 174 2.82 8.41 31.08
N LEU A 175 2.16 8.08 29.97
CA LEU A 175 0.72 7.85 29.95
C LEU A 175 0.32 6.75 30.93
N LYS A 176 0.98 5.59 30.89
CA LYS A 176 0.68 4.45 31.77
C LYS A 176 1.03 4.71 33.24
N THR A 177 2.12 5.43 33.50
CA THR A 177 2.60 5.66 34.86
C THR A 177 1.76 6.71 35.60
N TYR A 178 1.38 7.78 34.91
CA TYR A 178 0.81 8.97 35.55
C TYR A 178 -0.69 9.16 35.26
N SER A 179 -1.25 8.51 34.23
CA SER A 179 -2.69 8.62 33.97
C SER A 179 -3.50 7.72 34.90
N VAL A 180 -4.49 8.31 35.57
CA VAL A 180 -5.50 7.53 36.31
C VAL A 180 -6.50 6.81 35.40
N SER A 181 -6.55 7.16 34.10
CA SER A 181 -7.48 6.60 33.12
C SER A 181 -6.86 5.53 32.22
N TYR A 182 -5.53 5.47 32.13
CA TYR A 182 -4.79 4.57 31.25
C TYR A 182 -3.75 3.74 32.02
N SER A 183 -4.11 3.30 33.22
CA SER A 183 -3.24 2.46 34.06
C SER A 183 -3.13 1.02 33.55
N SER A 184 -3.92 0.62 32.55
CA SER A 184 -3.80 -0.66 31.86
C SER A 184 -3.96 -0.52 30.35
N ASP A 185 -3.44 -1.50 29.62
CA ASP A 185 -3.52 -1.53 28.16
C ASP A 185 -4.97 -1.71 27.66
N VAL A 186 -5.88 -2.21 28.50
CA VAL A 186 -7.29 -2.44 28.12
C VAL A 186 -7.99 -1.13 27.76
N GLU A 187 -7.82 -0.10 28.57
CA GLU A 187 -8.41 1.22 28.34
C GLU A 187 -7.80 1.90 27.12
N ILE A 188 -6.47 1.80 26.95
CA ILE A 188 -5.76 2.34 25.79
C ILE A 188 -6.27 1.69 24.49
N LYS A 189 -6.30 0.34 24.45
CA LYS A 189 -6.77 -0.43 23.28
C LYS A 189 -8.22 -0.10 22.93
N ARG A 190 -9.08 0.04 23.95
CA ARG A 190 -10.49 0.41 23.77
C ARG A 190 -10.64 1.81 23.17
N ASP A 191 -9.91 2.79 23.68
CA ASP A 191 -10.03 4.18 23.23
C ASP A 191 -9.42 4.36 21.84
N ILE A 192 -8.30 3.72 21.53
CA ILE A 192 -7.76 3.65 20.14
C ILE A 192 -8.83 3.10 19.19
N LYS A 193 -9.46 1.98 19.54
CA LYS A 193 -10.52 1.38 18.71
C LYS A 193 -11.70 2.33 18.50
N GLN A 194 -12.09 3.10 19.51
CA GLN A 194 -13.16 4.08 19.38
C GLN A 194 -12.76 5.25 18.48
N ILE A 195 -11.55 5.79 18.65
CA ILE A 195 -11.02 6.89 17.83
C ILE A 195 -11.01 6.48 16.36
N LEU A 196 -10.34 5.37 16.04
CA LEU A 196 -10.22 4.89 14.66
C LEU A 196 -11.60 4.62 14.03
N LYS A 197 -12.54 4.00 14.76
CA LYS A 197 -13.90 3.77 14.25
C LYS A 197 -14.68 5.06 14.01
N SER A 198 -14.50 6.07 14.87
CA SER A 198 -15.23 7.33 14.76
C SER A 198 -14.70 8.24 13.65
N GLU A 199 -13.43 8.12 13.31
CA GLU A 199 -12.77 9.02 12.36
C GLU A 199 -12.62 8.41 10.97
N TYR A 200 -12.70 7.07 10.85
CA TYR A 200 -12.55 6.38 9.57
C TYR A 200 -13.60 6.84 8.56
N ASN A 201 -13.13 7.53 7.52
CA ASN A 201 -13.95 7.92 6.38
C ASN A 201 -13.75 6.94 5.22
N LYS A 202 -14.59 5.91 5.18
CA LYS A 202 -14.58 4.88 4.13
C LYS A 202 -14.89 5.41 2.72
N ASN A 203 -15.61 6.53 2.61
CA ASN A 203 -16.01 7.14 1.34
C ASN A 203 -15.20 8.41 1.06
N THR A 204 -13.91 8.41 1.42
CA THR A 204 -13.04 9.53 1.15
C THR A 204 -12.94 9.79 -0.36
N SER A 205 -13.08 11.05 -0.77
CA SER A 205 -12.79 11.51 -2.12
C SER A 205 -11.34 11.99 -2.27
N ILE A 206 -10.56 11.92 -1.19
CA ILE A 206 -9.15 12.30 -1.17
C ILE A 206 -8.36 11.19 -1.87
N GLU A 207 -7.42 11.60 -2.72
CA GLU A 207 -6.54 10.66 -3.42
C GLU A 207 -5.67 9.88 -2.42
N HIS A 208 -5.48 8.58 -2.67
CA HIS A 208 -4.74 7.68 -1.80
C HIS A 208 -3.93 6.64 -2.59
N ASN A 209 -2.89 6.07 -1.99
CA ASN A 209 -2.00 5.10 -2.66
C ASN A 209 -2.35 3.63 -2.42
N VAL A 210 -3.47 3.32 -1.76
CA VAL A 210 -3.85 1.92 -1.45
C VAL A 210 -3.89 1.05 -2.71
N ASN A 211 -4.58 1.51 -3.76
CA ASN A 211 -4.64 0.77 -5.02
C ASN A 211 -3.26 0.63 -5.69
N ASP A 212 -2.41 1.65 -5.60
CA ASP A 212 -1.07 1.60 -6.18
C ASP A 212 -0.17 0.58 -5.48
N ILE A 213 -0.29 0.48 -4.15
CA ILE A 213 0.39 -0.51 -3.33
C ILE A 213 -0.08 -1.92 -3.70
N LEU A 214 -1.39 -2.13 -3.87
CA LEU A 214 -1.96 -3.44 -4.22
C LEU A 214 -1.54 -3.94 -5.61
N LYS A 215 -1.19 -3.03 -6.53
CA LYS A 215 -0.66 -3.38 -7.86
C LYS A 215 0.77 -3.93 -7.82
N LEU A 216 1.51 -3.72 -6.74
CA LEU A 216 2.83 -4.33 -6.60
C LEU A 216 2.66 -5.86 -6.57
N GLU A 217 3.41 -6.58 -7.41
CA GLU A 217 3.40 -8.05 -7.50
C GLU A 217 4.07 -8.72 -6.29
N SER A 218 3.70 -8.28 -5.08
CA SER A 218 4.18 -8.82 -3.83
C SER A 218 3.28 -9.92 -3.32
N GLN A 219 3.86 -10.97 -2.74
CA GLN A 219 3.13 -12.11 -2.18
C GLN A 219 2.34 -11.72 -0.91
N PHE A 220 2.81 -10.73 -0.17
CA PHE A 220 2.13 -10.21 0.99
C PHE A 220 2.60 -8.80 1.32
N PHE A 221 1.78 -8.09 2.09
CA PHE A 221 2.06 -6.78 2.65
C PHE A 221 2.25 -6.92 4.16
N VAL A 222 3.17 -6.16 4.73
CA VAL A 222 3.30 -6.04 6.19
C VAL A 222 2.85 -4.63 6.59
N THR A 223 2.04 -4.49 7.63
CA THR A 223 1.64 -3.19 8.16
C THR A 223 1.81 -3.12 9.67
N THR A 224 2.14 -1.92 10.17
CA THR A 224 2.10 -1.59 11.61
C THR A 224 0.78 -0.97 12.02
N ASP A 225 -0.12 -0.70 11.08
CA ASP A 225 -1.39 -0.03 11.37
C ASP A 225 -2.45 -1.06 11.80
N TYR A 226 -3.36 -0.60 12.65
CA TYR A 226 -4.43 -1.45 13.21
C TYR A 226 -5.66 -1.55 12.29
N ASP A 227 -5.82 -0.61 11.36
CA ASP A 227 -6.99 -0.51 10.49
C ASP A 227 -7.00 -1.61 9.40
N ASN A 228 -8.16 -1.81 8.76
CA ASN A 228 -8.34 -2.84 7.74
C ASN A 228 -8.32 -2.31 6.31
N ILE A 229 -7.88 -1.07 6.06
CA ILE A 229 -8.04 -0.42 4.75
C ILE A 229 -7.40 -1.26 3.63
N LEU A 230 -6.16 -1.72 3.83
CA LEU A 230 -5.47 -2.57 2.84
C LEU A 230 -6.24 -3.86 2.56
N SER A 231 -6.71 -4.55 3.60
CA SER A 231 -7.47 -5.81 3.48
C SER A 231 -8.81 -5.60 2.79
N GLU A 232 -9.53 -4.52 3.12
CA GLU A 232 -10.81 -4.17 2.50
C GLU A 232 -10.66 -3.86 1.00
N TYR A 233 -9.65 -3.07 0.63
CA TYR A 233 -9.39 -2.75 -0.78
C TYR A 233 -8.86 -3.96 -1.55
N ARG A 234 -8.02 -4.80 -0.92
CA ARG A 234 -7.54 -6.04 -1.54
C ARG A 234 -8.69 -7.02 -1.81
N GLY A 235 -9.63 -7.15 -0.86
CA GLY A 235 -10.80 -8.00 -1.03
C GLY A 235 -11.66 -7.54 -2.20
N LYS A 236 -11.88 -6.23 -2.34
CA LYS A 236 -12.54 -5.64 -3.52
C LYS A 236 -11.75 -5.88 -4.81
N TYR A 237 -10.44 -5.64 -4.80
CA TYR A 237 -9.59 -5.69 -5.99
C TYR A 237 -9.48 -7.09 -6.63
N ARG A 238 -9.65 -8.16 -5.83
CA ARG A 238 -9.53 -9.55 -6.29
C ARG A 238 -10.84 -10.34 -6.24
N ASP A 239 -11.95 -9.70 -5.86
CA ASP A 239 -13.24 -10.34 -5.58
C ASP A 239 -13.11 -11.59 -4.69
N ASP A 240 -12.37 -11.43 -3.58
CA ASP A 240 -11.98 -12.53 -2.71
C ASP A 240 -12.10 -12.12 -1.23
N PHE A 241 -12.44 -13.10 -0.39
CA PHE A 241 -12.66 -12.87 1.04
C PHE A 241 -11.33 -12.91 1.79
N VAL A 242 -10.85 -11.74 2.21
CA VAL A 242 -9.58 -11.62 2.92
C VAL A 242 -9.80 -11.25 4.37
N THR A 243 -9.29 -12.09 5.25
CA THR A 243 -9.18 -11.79 6.68
C THR A 243 -7.80 -11.21 6.98
N PRO A 244 -7.72 -10.12 7.77
CA PRO A 244 -6.43 -9.62 8.24
C PRO A 244 -5.72 -10.70 9.05
N LEU A 245 -4.43 -10.88 8.82
CA LEU A 245 -3.61 -11.85 9.55
C LEU A 245 -2.69 -11.12 10.52
N VAL A 246 -2.67 -11.52 11.80
CA VAL A 246 -1.71 -10.98 12.76
C VAL A 246 -0.42 -11.79 12.67
N LEU A 247 0.74 -11.13 12.60
CA LEU A 247 2.03 -11.80 12.42
C LEU A 247 2.28 -12.88 13.50
N LYS A 248 1.85 -12.62 14.73
CA LYS A 248 1.98 -13.54 15.87
C LYS A 248 1.28 -14.88 15.65
N ASP A 249 0.17 -14.86 14.91
CA ASP A 249 -0.67 -16.02 14.67
C ASP A 249 -0.19 -16.86 13.48
N LEU A 250 0.83 -16.42 12.75
CA LEU A 250 1.48 -17.21 11.70
C LEU A 250 2.16 -18.44 12.28
N GLU A 251 1.77 -19.63 11.84
CA GLU A 251 2.39 -20.89 12.28
C GLU A 251 3.65 -21.21 11.47
N ASP A 252 3.58 -21.09 10.14
CA ASP A 252 4.71 -21.30 9.24
C ASP A 252 4.94 -20.07 8.37
N VAL A 253 6.20 -19.61 8.31
CA VAL A 253 6.61 -18.48 7.45
C VAL A 253 6.61 -18.87 5.97
N GLN A 254 6.72 -20.17 5.65
CA GLN A 254 6.66 -20.65 4.27
C GLN A 254 5.30 -20.42 3.64
N ASP A 255 4.23 -20.40 4.42
CA ASP A 255 2.88 -20.10 3.95
C ASP A 255 2.81 -18.71 3.31
N LEU A 256 3.62 -17.76 3.78
CA LEU A 256 3.70 -16.42 3.19
C LEU A 256 4.29 -16.39 1.78
N PHE A 257 5.23 -17.30 1.50
CA PHE A 257 5.96 -17.34 0.23
C PHE A 257 5.38 -18.34 -0.77
N SER A 258 4.51 -19.23 -0.31
CA SER A 258 3.93 -20.32 -1.12
C SER A 258 2.51 -20.01 -1.56
N ASN A 259 1.87 -19.01 -0.96
CA ASN A 259 0.49 -18.68 -1.24
C ASN A 259 0.38 -17.81 -2.50
N ASP A 260 -0.50 -18.20 -3.42
CA ASP A 260 -0.82 -17.45 -4.63
C ASP A 260 -1.71 -16.22 -4.34
N THR A 261 -2.18 -16.08 -3.10
CA THR A 261 -3.03 -14.96 -2.67
C THR A 261 -2.23 -13.89 -1.93
N GLN A 262 -2.38 -12.62 -2.36
CA GLN A 262 -1.73 -11.49 -1.70
C GLN A 262 -2.32 -11.28 -0.30
N GLN A 263 -1.57 -11.55 0.77
CA GLN A 263 -2.04 -11.39 2.15
C GLN A 263 -1.66 -10.04 2.75
N VAL A 264 -2.42 -9.57 3.75
CA VAL A 264 -2.08 -8.40 4.56
C VAL A 264 -1.78 -8.86 5.99
N ILE A 265 -0.55 -8.62 6.43
CA ILE A 265 -0.03 -9.07 7.72
C ILE A 265 0.16 -7.88 8.66
N HIS A 266 -0.51 -7.91 9.81
CA HIS A 266 -0.41 -6.90 10.85
C HIS A 266 0.68 -7.28 11.86
N LEU A 267 1.79 -6.55 11.85
CA LEU A 267 2.89 -6.72 12.81
C LEU A 267 2.49 -6.25 14.22
N HIS A 268 1.78 -5.12 14.31
CA HIS A 268 1.37 -4.53 15.59
C HIS A 268 -0.06 -4.88 15.99
N GLY A 269 -0.64 -5.90 15.36
CA GLY A 269 -1.99 -6.35 15.63
C GLY A 269 -3.07 -5.56 14.88
N ASN A 270 -4.32 -5.88 15.19
CA ASN A 270 -5.48 -5.45 14.41
C ASN A 270 -6.61 -4.92 15.30
N ILE A 271 -7.34 -3.92 14.83
CA ILE A 271 -8.44 -3.27 15.56
C ILE A 271 -9.60 -4.22 15.91
N ASP A 272 -9.84 -5.26 15.12
CA ASP A 272 -10.88 -6.25 15.37
C ASP A 272 -10.46 -7.29 16.40
N ILE A 273 -9.15 -7.42 16.66
CA ILE A 273 -8.57 -8.32 17.66
C ILE A 273 -7.78 -7.48 18.69
N PRO A 274 -8.44 -6.75 19.61
CA PRO A 274 -7.74 -5.84 20.52
C PRO A 274 -6.61 -6.49 21.33
N SER A 275 -6.73 -7.77 21.68
CA SER A 275 -5.68 -8.51 22.40
C SER A 275 -4.37 -8.68 21.62
N SER A 276 -4.40 -8.47 20.30
CA SER A 276 -3.22 -8.48 19.43
C SER A 276 -2.51 -7.13 19.34
N MET A 277 -3.19 -6.03 19.68
CA MET A 277 -2.67 -4.68 19.49
C MET A 277 -1.47 -4.41 20.40
N ILE A 278 -0.46 -3.73 19.85
CA ILE A 278 0.79 -3.37 20.53
C ILE A 278 0.76 -1.89 20.90
N VAL A 279 0.41 -1.56 22.14
CA VAL A 279 0.13 -0.16 22.55
C VAL A 279 0.93 0.33 23.74
N SER A 280 1.82 -0.50 24.28
CA SER A 280 2.59 -0.23 25.50
C SER A 280 4.03 -0.69 25.32
N GLU A 281 4.96 -0.10 26.08
CA GLU A 281 6.38 -0.50 26.05
C GLU A 281 6.53 -2.01 26.31
N GLU A 282 5.74 -2.57 27.21
CA GLU A 282 5.72 -4.01 27.51
C GLU A 282 5.19 -4.86 26.34
N ASP A 283 4.18 -4.39 25.60
CA ASP A 283 3.72 -5.06 24.38
C ASP A 283 4.84 -5.10 23.32
N TYR A 284 5.57 -3.99 23.14
CA TYR A 284 6.71 -3.91 22.20
C TYR A 284 7.84 -4.85 22.64
N GLU A 285 8.26 -4.80 23.90
CA GLU A 285 9.30 -5.69 24.43
C GLU A 285 8.90 -7.16 24.26
N LYS A 286 7.63 -7.50 24.52
CA LYS A 286 7.14 -8.87 24.36
C LYS A 286 7.14 -9.32 22.89
N LEU A 287 6.78 -8.44 21.96
CA LEU A 287 6.76 -8.77 20.53
C LEU A 287 8.18 -8.97 19.98
N TYR A 288 9.09 -8.02 20.23
CA TYR A 288 10.41 -8.01 19.60
C TYR A 288 11.44 -8.92 20.31
N ASN A 289 11.19 -9.33 21.55
CA ASN A 289 11.98 -10.38 22.22
C ASN A 289 11.43 -11.80 21.99
N ASP A 290 10.33 -11.96 21.24
CA ASP A 290 9.80 -13.27 20.89
C ASP A 290 10.64 -13.89 19.76
N SER A 291 11.37 -14.96 20.09
CA SER A 291 12.21 -15.72 19.15
C SER A 291 11.48 -16.19 17.88
N LYS A 292 10.17 -16.46 17.96
CA LYS A 292 9.36 -16.83 16.79
C LYS A 292 9.21 -15.64 15.86
N ILE A 293 8.85 -14.48 16.41
CA ILE A 293 8.71 -13.22 15.66
C ILE A 293 10.04 -12.83 15.03
N GLU A 294 11.13 -12.89 15.80
CA GLU A 294 12.48 -12.63 15.29
C GLU A 294 12.82 -13.54 14.10
N SER A 295 12.53 -14.84 14.21
CA SER A 295 12.76 -15.81 13.15
C SER A 295 11.95 -15.52 11.89
N ILE A 296 10.66 -15.15 12.05
CA ILE A 296 9.78 -14.77 10.93
C ILE A 296 10.33 -13.52 10.22
N LEU A 297 10.64 -12.46 10.97
CA LEU A 297 11.18 -11.22 10.41
C LEU A 297 12.52 -11.46 9.70
N ASN A 298 13.40 -12.27 10.28
CA ASN A 298 14.66 -12.67 9.66
C ASN A 298 14.44 -13.43 8.34
N ALA A 299 13.48 -14.36 8.29
CA ALA A 299 13.14 -15.08 7.07
C ALA A 299 12.58 -14.14 5.98
N ILE A 300 11.74 -13.16 6.35
CA ILE A 300 11.23 -12.13 5.43
C ILE A 300 12.39 -11.33 4.83
N MET A 301 13.27 -10.79 5.67
CA MET A 301 14.39 -9.96 5.22
C MET A 301 15.49 -10.76 4.50
N ALA A 302 15.65 -12.05 4.78
CA ALA A 302 16.60 -12.89 4.07
C ALA A 302 16.15 -13.13 2.61
N ASN A 303 14.85 -13.35 2.40
CA ASN A 303 14.28 -13.69 1.11
C ASN A 303 13.97 -12.46 0.24
N SER A 304 13.57 -11.35 0.85
CA SER A 304 13.01 -10.20 0.15
C SER A 304 13.54 -8.86 0.66
N SER A 305 13.58 -7.87 -0.23
CA SER A 305 13.80 -6.47 0.14
C SER A 305 12.50 -5.89 0.68
N LEU A 306 12.61 -5.00 1.67
CA LEU A 306 11.45 -4.29 2.23
C LEU A 306 11.34 -2.92 1.55
N LEU A 307 10.12 -2.48 1.25
CA LEU A 307 9.82 -1.11 0.82
C LEU A 307 8.92 -0.43 1.85
N PHE A 308 9.48 0.45 2.66
CA PHE A 308 8.75 1.22 3.67
C PHE A 308 7.99 2.39 3.02
N ILE A 309 6.68 2.45 3.21
CA ILE A 309 5.76 3.47 2.66
C ILE A 309 4.86 4.00 3.77
N GLY A 310 4.62 5.31 3.80
CA GLY A 310 3.75 5.93 4.81
C GLY A 310 4.42 6.12 6.17
N PHE A 311 5.75 6.08 6.22
CA PHE A 311 6.53 6.36 7.43
C PHE A 311 7.08 7.79 7.40
N SER A 312 6.92 8.49 8.52
CA SER A 312 7.59 9.75 8.81
C SER A 312 9.02 9.45 9.29
N PHE A 313 10.04 10.04 8.65
CA PHE A 313 11.44 9.92 9.10
C PHE A 313 11.82 10.94 10.19
N LYS A 314 10.86 11.71 10.71
CA LYS A 314 11.13 12.64 11.82
C LYS A 314 11.14 11.95 13.18
N ASP A 315 10.57 10.76 13.27
CA ASP A 315 10.29 10.16 14.56
C ASP A 315 11.40 9.20 14.99
N LYS A 316 11.89 9.41 16.21
CA LYS A 316 12.71 8.44 16.94
C LYS A 316 12.06 7.05 16.88
N TYR A 317 10.73 6.99 16.89
CA TYR A 317 9.94 5.79 16.72
C TYR A 317 10.30 4.94 15.49
N PHE A 318 10.36 5.49 14.27
CA PHE A 318 10.68 4.66 13.10
C PHE A 318 12.11 4.12 13.17
N LYS A 319 13.05 4.92 13.69
CA LYS A 319 14.44 4.47 13.89
C LYS A 319 14.52 3.33 14.91
N ASP A 320 13.77 3.42 16.00
CA ASP A 320 13.71 2.39 17.02
C ASP A 320 13.02 1.14 16.49
N LEU A 321 11.88 1.28 15.80
CA LEU A 321 11.18 0.20 15.09
C LEU A 321 12.07 -0.52 14.09
N TYR A 322 12.76 0.24 13.23
CA TYR A 322 13.66 -0.33 12.23
C TYR A 322 14.82 -1.07 12.90
N LYS A 323 15.38 -0.57 14.00
CA LYS A 323 16.42 -1.30 14.77
C LYS A 323 15.90 -2.58 15.41
N MET A 324 14.65 -2.60 15.89
CA MET A 324 14.04 -3.80 16.46
C MET A 324 13.76 -4.86 15.39
N ILE A 325 13.47 -4.44 14.16
CA ILE A 325 13.23 -5.36 13.03
C ILE A 325 14.56 -5.76 12.36
N HIS A 326 15.49 -4.83 12.18
CA HIS A 326 16.70 -5.01 11.38
C HIS A 326 17.78 -5.73 12.18
N ASN A 327 18.00 -6.99 11.83
CA ASN A 327 19.14 -7.79 12.27
C ASN A 327 20.28 -7.75 11.25
N ASN A 328 21.43 -8.37 11.55
CA ASN A 328 22.70 -8.37 10.78
C ASN A 328 22.64 -8.85 9.30
N ILE A 329 21.45 -8.96 8.70
CA ILE A 329 21.20 -9.35 7.32
C ILE A 329 21.55 -8.18 6.40
N LYS A 330 22.54 -8.40 5.52
CA LYS A 330 23.10 -7.38 4.61
C LYS A 330 22.24 -7.08 3.38
N ARG A 331 20.94 -7.39 3.39
CA ARG A 331 20.08 -7.12 2.24
C ARG A 331 19.66 -5.64 2.23
N GLU A 332 19.61 -5.08 1.04
CA GLU A 332 19.14 -3.71 0.81
C GLU A 332 17.62 -3.60 1.04
N HIS A 333 17.24 -2.69 1.93
CA HIS A 333 15.85 -2.26 2.13
C HIS A 333 15.67 -0.83 1.62
N PHE A 334 14.45 -0.42 1.33
CA PHE A 334 14.14 0.88 0.73
C PHE A 334 13.07 1.61 1.53
N ILE A 335 13.11 2.94 1.54
CA ILE A 335 12.07 3.77 2.17
C ILE A 335 11.73 4.95 1.27
N ILE A 336 10.43 5.22 1.07
CA ILE A 336 9.97 6.43 0.38
C ILE A 336 9.76 7.53 1.41
N VAL A 337 10.47 8.65 1.25
CA VAL A 337 10.45 9.78 2.18
C VAL A 337 10.39 11.09 1.42
N ALA A 338 9.79 12.12 2.00
CA ALA A 338 9.75 13.44 1.39
C ALA A 338 10.67 14.43 2.09
N ASN A 339 11.31 15.29 1.29
CA ASN A 339 12.16 16.40 1.70
C ASN A 339 13.25 15.99 2.71
N LEU A 340 13.83 14.81 2.50
CA LEU A 340 14.85 14.21 3.37
C LEU A 340 16.11 15.08 3.44
N HIS A 341 16.57 15.36 4.65
CA HIS A 341 17.79 16.12 4.84
C HIS A 341 19.04 15.26 4.51
N PRO A 342 20.15 15.82 3.97
CA PRO A 342 21.34 15.03 3.65
C PRO A 342 21.97 14.29 4.84
N ILE A 343 21.85 14.82 6.06
CA ILE A 343 22.33 14.14 7.28
C ILE A 343 21.47 12.91 7.57
N GLU A 344 20.15 13.08 7.53
CA GLU A 344 19.17 12.01 7.69
C GLU A 344 19.34 10.90 6.64
N SER A 345 19.65 11.28 5.40
CA SER A 345 19.99 10.35 4.33
C SER A 345 21.22 9.50 4.63
N LYS A 346 22.28 10.10 5.21
CA LYS A 346 23.47 9.34 5.64
C LYS A 346 23.15 8.39 6.79
N ASP A 347 22.30 8.80 7.74
CA ASP A 347 21.88 7.94 8.85
C ASP A 347 21.11 6.71 8.36
N LEU A 348 20.24 6.88 7.35
CA LEU A 348 19.50 5.78 6.71
C LEU A 348 20.45 4.83 5.98
N LEU A 349 21.33 5.37 5.14
CA LEU A 349 22.30 4.57 4.39
C LEU A 349 23.25 3.80 5.31
N GLY A 350 23.65 4.38 6.44
CA GLY A 350 24.46 3.71 7.47
C GLY A 350 23.77 2.52 8.13
N GLN A 351 22.44 2.47 8.06
CA GLN A 351 21.59 1.37 8.55
C GLN A 351 21.13 0.43 7.43
N ASN A 352 21.77 0.50 6.26
CA ASN A 352 21.42 -0.28 5.06
C ASN A 352 19.98 -0.06 4.57
N LEU A 353 19.40 1.09 4.89
CA LEU A 353 18.10 1.53 4.43
C LEU A 353 18.28 2.60 3.36
N ILE A 354 17.88 2.28 2.14
CA ILE A 354 18.11 3.10 0.96
C ILE A 354 16.94 4.06 0.77
N PRO A 355 17.11 5.37 0.99
CA PRO A 355 16.04 6.33 0.75
C PRO A 355 15.73 6.52 -0.74
N ILE A 356 14.45 6.66 -1.04
CA ILE A 356 13.91 7.26 -2.26
C ILE A 356 13.34 8.62 -1.84
N ASN A 357 14.11 9.68 -2.09
CA ASN A 357 13.75 11.02 -1.63
C ASN A 357 12.84 11.74 -2.64
N LEU A 358 11.69 12.17 -2.15
CA LEU A 358 10.72 12.97 -2.88
C LEU A 358 10.91 14.46 -2.58
N LYS A 359 10.77 15.31 -3.58
CA LYS A 359 10.69 16.77 -3.48
C LYS A 359 9.23 17.18 -3.59
N ILE A 360 8.65 17.60 -2.48
CA ILE A 360 7.26 18.08 -2.43
C ILE A 360 7.23 19.52 -1.91
N GLY A 361 6.37 20.34 -2.49
CA GLY A 361 6.16 21.72 -2.04
C GLY A 361 5.22 21.83 -0.84
N ASN A 362 4.26 20.90 -0.73
CA ASN A 362 3.27 20.85 0.35
C ASN A 362 2.82 19.39 0.59
N LYS A 363 2.00 19.18 1.62
CA LYS A 363 1.51 17.84 2.00
C LYS A 363 0.51 17.26 0.99
N ASP A 364 -0.22 18.10 0.26
CA ASP A 364 -1.25 17.64 -0.70
C ASP A 364 -0.62 16.94 -1.92
N GLU A 365 0.65 17.25 -2.22
CA GLU A 365 1.41 16.57 -3.28
C GLU A 365 1.92 15.18 -2.89
N TYR A 366 1.85 14.80 -1.60
CA TYR A 366 2.51 13.59 -1.10
C TYR A 366 1.95 12.30 -1.73
N THR A 367 0.63 12.19 -1.84
CA THR A 367 -0.03 11.04 -2.46
C THR A 367 0.42 10.87 -3.91
N LEU A 368 0.42 11.96 -4.68
CA LEU A 368 0.82 11.92 -6.10
C LEU A 368 2.32 11.61 -6.25
N ALA A 369 3.15 12.15 -5.36
CA ALA A 369 4.59 11.89 -5.35
C ALA A 369 4.91 10.43 -5.02
N ILE A 370 4.22 9.81 -4.06
CA ILE A 370 4.35 8.37 -3.78
C ILE A 370 3.87 7.56 -4.98
N LYS A 371 2.70 7.89 -5.54
CA LYS A 371 2.15 7.22 -6.73
C LYS A 371 3.16 7.18 -7.87
N THR A 372 3.81 8.31 -8.13
CA THR A 372 4.85 8.45 -9.16
C THR A 372 5.98 7.43 -8.99
N ILE A 373 6.38 7.11 -7.75
CA ILE A 373 7.41 6.09 -7.50
C ILE A 373 6.84 4.68 -7.65
N LEU A 374 5.63 4.43 -7.18
CA LEU A 374 5.00 3.12 -7.27
C LEU A 374 4.73 2.71 -8.73
N GLU A 375 4.38 3.67 -9.59
CA GLU A 375 4.19 3.47 -11.03
C GLU A 375 5.45 2.96 -11.75
N GLU A 376 6.64 3.25 -11.22
CA GLU A 376 7.92 2.77 -11.78
C GLU A 376 8.20 1.30 -11.44
N LEU A 377 7.43 0.70 -10.54
CA LEU A 377 7.67 -0.65 -10.01
C LEU A 377 6.82 -1.72 -10.70
N TYR A 378 5.93 -1.34 -11.62
CA TYR A 378 4.93 -2.24 -12.16
C TYR A 378 4.63 -2.06 -13.66
#